data_AF-L0A428-F1
#
_entry.id   AF-L0A428-F1
#
_cell.length_a   1.000
_cell.length_b   1.000
_cell.length_c   1.000
_cell.angle_alpha   90.00
_cell.angle_beta   90.00
_cell.angle_gamma   90.00
#
_symmetry.space_group_name_H-M   'P 1'
#
loop_
_entity.id
_entity.type
_entity.pdbx_description
1 polymer ?
#
loop_
_entity_poly.entity_id
_entity_poly.type
_entity_poly.pdbx_seq_one_letter_code
_entity_poly.pdbx_strand_id
1 'polypeptide(L)'
;MDFATLHPENKALNLLESAITLFPDFGPELRGWVQQLIGTIARPVPVPPSIEKLGEAPGNGAALMEHETFLLARALCIYRERVYPGGVASPQDFGGAARDDLESAMSRFEERLARSKPKVELENAPDTGDYVDGEDPDASRA
;
A
#
# COMPACT_ATOMS: atom_id res chain seq x y z
N MET A 1 15.69 12.97 -19.57
CA MET A 1 15.86 11.63 -18.98
C MET A 1 14.58 11.33 -18.25
N ASP A 2 13.73 10.46 -18.80
CA ASP A 2 12.47 10.04 -18.19
C ASP A 2 12.76 8.92 -17.18
N PHE A 3 12.57 9.19 -15.89
CA PHE A 3 12.65 8.18 -14.83
C PHE A 3 11.31 7.44 -14.74
N ALA A 4 11.03 6.58 -15.72
CA ALA A 4 9.78 5.81 -15.78
C ALA A 4 9.69 4.66 -14.74
N THR A 5 10.70 4.48 -13.88
CA THR A 5 10.87 3.26 -13.07
C THR A 5 10.46 3.35 -11.59
N LEU A 6 9.92 4.48 -11.10
CA LEU A 6 9.55 4.62 -9.67
C LEU A 6 8.07 4.32 -9.34
N HIS A 7 7.21 4.12 -10.34
CA HIS A 7 5.76 4.02 -10.13
C HIS A 7 5.29 2.82 -9.25
N PRO A 8 5.71 1.57 -9.52
CA PRO A 8 5.20 0.42 -8.76
C PRO A 8 5.82 0.35 -7.36
N GLU A 9 7.07 0.75 -7.19
CA GLU A 9 7.75 0.80 -5.88
C GLU A 9 7.07 1.80 -4.94
N ASN A 10 6.84 3.04 -5.40
CA ASN A 10 6.19 4.06 -4.58
C ASN A 10 4.76 3.65 -4.17
N LYS A 11 4.02 3.01 -5.08
CA LYS A 11 2.68 2.49 -4.77
C LYS A 11 2.75 1.40 -3.70
N ALA A 12 3.67 0.44 -3.84
CA ALA A 12 3.86 -0.63 -2.86
C ALA A 12 4.22 -0.09 -1.48
N LEU A 13 5.12 0.90 -1.41
CA LEU A 13 5.51 1.57 -0.15
C LEU A 13 4.32 2.26 0.52
N ASN A 14 3.52 3.02 -0.23
CA ASN A 14 2.33 3.69 0.30
C ASN A 14 1.28 2.70 0.84
N LEU A 15 1.12 1.56 0.17
CA LEU A 15 0.22 0.49 0.61
C LEU A 15 0.70 -0.16 1.91
N LEU A 16 2.01 -0.42 2.02
CA LEU A 16 2.62 -0.95 3.24
C LEU A 16 2.49 0.03 4.42
N GLU A 17 2.76 1.32 4.19
CA GLU A 17 2.58 2.37 5.20
C GLU A 17 1.13 2.46 5.67
N SER A 18 0.19 2.38 4.73
CA SER A 18 -1.25 2.36 5.03
C SER A 18 -1.63 1.18 5.91
N ALA A 19 -1.10 -0.04 5.64
CA ALA A 19 -1.43 -1.19 6.47
C ALA A 19 -0.85 -1.11 7.88
N ILE A 20 0.38 -0.62 8.06
CA ILE A 20 0.95 -0.42 9.41
C ILE A 20 0.11 0.57 10.23
N THR A 21 -0.48 1.57 9.56
CA THR A 21 -1.35 2.57 10.19
C THR A 21 -2.74 2.01 10.51
N LEU A 22 -3.35 1.27 9.57
CA LEU A 22 -4.72 0.76 9.69
C LEU A 22 -4.85 -0.49 10.56
N PHE A 23 -3.79 -1.28 10.69
CA PHE A 23 -3.78 -2.53 11.45
C PHE A 23 -2.74 -2.44 12.59
N PRO A 24 -3.14 -1.92 13.76
CA PRO A 24 -2.26 -1.79 14.91
C PRO A 24 -1.78 -3.13 15.48
N ASP A 25 -2.55 -4.20 15.26
CA ASP A 25 -2.36 -5.52 15.88
C ASP A 25 -1.37 -6.44 15.13
N PHE A 26 -0.69 -5.95 14.09
CA PHE A 26 0.34 -6.73 13.41
C PHE A 26 1.46 -7.15 14.37
N GLY A 27 2.00 -8.35 14.13
CA GLY A 27 3.14 -8.85 14.88
C GLY A 27 4.30 -7.84 14.87
N PRO A 28 4.98 -7.62 16.02
CA PRO A 28 5.99 -6.58 16.16
C PRO A 28 7.16 -6.77 15.19
N GLU A 29 7.49 -8.02 14.85
CA GLU A 29 8.55 -8.34 13.90
C GLU A 29 8.21 -7.96 12.46
N LEU A 30 7.00 -8.29 11.98
CA LEU A 30 6.54 -7.88 10.66
C LEU A 30 6.49 -6.35 10.57
N ARG A 31 5.92 -5.70 11.59
CA ARG A 31 5.85 -4.24 11.68
C ARG A 31 7.24 -3.60 11.59
N GLY A 32 8.20 -4.08 12.39
CA GLY A 32 9.56 -3.57 12.39
C GLY A 32 10.25 -3.75 11.03
N TRP A 33 10.08 -4.91 10.41
CA TRP A 33 10.65 -5.18 9.09
C TRP A 33 10.04 -4.30 7.99
N VAL A 34 8.72 -4.12 7.96
CA VAL A 34 8.03 -3.24 7.01
C VAL A 34 8.45 -1.78 7.20
N GLN A 35 8.55 -1.32 8.44
CA GLN A 35 9.03 0.04 8.72
C GLN A 35 10.48 0.26 8.25
N GLN A 36 11.35 -0.75 8.40
CA GLN A 36 12.71 -0.71 7.85
C GLN A 36 12.70 -0.67 6.31
N LEU A 37 11.81 -1.43 5.67
CA LEU A 37 11.58 -1.41 4.22
C LEU A 37 11.13 -0.03 3.71
N ILE A 38 10.20 0.61 4.42
CA ILE A 38 9.72 1.97 4.12
C ILE A 38 10.84 3.00 4.30
N GLY A 39 11.62 2.87 5.38
CA GLY A 39 12.76 3.75 5.66
C GLY A 39 13.96 3.58 4.73
N THR A 40 13.92 2.62 3.80
CA THR A 40 15.00 2.37 2.84
C THR A 40 14.50 2.58 1.42
N ILE A 41 15.25 3.35 0.64
CA ILE A 41 14.98 3.57 -0.79
C ILE A 41 15.97 2.73 -1.58
N ALA A 42 15.48 1.97 -2.56
CA ALA A 42 16.30 1.22 -3.51
C ALA A 42 17.32 0.26 -2.88
N ARG A 43 17.06 -0.24 -1.66
CA ARG A 43 17.89 -1.24 -0.97
C ARG A 43 17.07 -2.48 -0.62
N PRO A 44 17.57 -3.69 -0.93
CA PRO A 44 16.99 -4.91 -0.39
C PRO A 44 17.11 -4.92 1.14
N VAL A 45 16.02 -5.23 1.82
CA VAL A 45 16.02 -5.52 3.26
C VAL A 45 15.81 -7.02 3.40
N PRO A 46 16.76 -7.76 4.00
CA PRO A 46 16.62 -9.21 4.14
C PRO A 46 15.39 -9.56 4.98
N VAL A 47 14.69 -10.61 4.58
CA VAL A 47 13.53 -11.14 5.33
C VAL A 47 14.03 -11.78 6.62
N PRO A 48 13.52 -11.40 7.80
CA PRO A 48 13.83 -12.10 9.04
C PRO A 48 13.34 -13.56 9.00
N PRO A 49 14.16 -14.55 9.44
CA PRO A 49 13.78 -15.98 9.42
C PRO A 49 12.51 -16.30 10.22
N SER A 50 12.21 -15.50 11.24
CA SER A 50 11.06 -15.67 12.12
C SER A 50 9.73 -15.36 11.41
N ILE A 51 9.73 -14.48 10.42
CA ILE A 51 8.53 -14.11 9.65
C ILE A 51 8.46 -14.81 8.28
N GLU A 52 9.48 -15.55 7.86
CA GLU A 52 9.42 -16.37 6.62
C GLU A 52 8.27 -17.39 6.66
N LYS A 53 7.95 -17.89 7.86
CA LYS A 53 6.83 -18.80 8.10
C LYS A 53 5.46 -18.17 7.87
N LEU A 54 5.36 -16.83 7.88
CA LEU A 54 4.15 -16.13 7.46
C LEU A 54 3.88 -16.30 5.97
N GLY A 55 4.83 -16.80 5.16
CA GLY A 55 4.60 -17.15 3.76
C GLY A 55 3.69 -18.36 3.55
N GLU A 56 3.38 -19.11 4.60
CA GLU A 56 2.45 -20.24 4.54
C GLU A 56 1.01 -19.75 4.73
N ALA A 57 0.07 -20.28 3.92
CA ALA A 57 -1.29 -19.78 3.82
C ALA A 57 -2.01 -19.77 5.19
N PRO A 58 -2.47 -18.62 5.70
CA PRO A 58 -3.10 -18.56 7.01
C PRO A 58 -4.58 -18.92 6.96
N GLY A 59 -5.03 -19.59 8.02
CA GLY A 59 -6.45 -19.72 8.33
C GLY A 59 -7.04 -18.41 8.85
N ASN A 60 -7.85 -17.76 8.02
CA ASN A 60 -8.86 -16.72 8.31
C ASN A 60 -8.47 -15.36 8.97
N GLY A 61 -9.07 -14.29 8.42
CA GLY A 61 -9.28 -12.98 9.04
C GLY A 61 -8.05 -12.06 9.19
N ALA A 62 -7.50 -11.99 10.40
CA ALA A 62 -6.39 -11.08 10.76
C ALA A 62 -5.03 -11.62 10.29
N ALA A 63 -4.83 -12.93 10.39
CA ALA A 63 -3.66 -13.62 9.86
C ALA A 63 -3.55 -13.45 8.33
N LEU A 64 -4.68 -13.22 7.65
CA LEU A 64 -4.69 -12.95 6.21
C LEU A 64 -4.14 -11.57 5.87
N MET A 65 -4.47 -10.51 6.62
CA MET A 65 -3.92 -9.18 6.31
C MET A 65 -2.42 -9.10 6.63
N GLU A 66 -2.00 -9.72 7.72
CA GLU A 66 -0.59 -9.87 8.08
C GLU A 66 0.18 -10.64 6.99
N HIS A 67 -0.41 -11.71 6.46
CA HIS A 67 0.12 -12.48 5.33
C HIS A 67 0.19 -11.68 4.02
N GLU A 68 -0.87 -10.99 3.61
CA GLU A 68 -0.84 -10.17 2.40
C GLU A 68 0.18 -9.04 2.52
N THR A 69 0.35 -8.46 3.72
CA THR A 69 1.38 -7.46 4.02
C THR A 69 2.78 -8.05 3.85
N PHE A 70 3.01 -9.25 4.39
CA PHE A 70 4.26 -9.99 4.20
C PHE A 70 4.54 -10.28 2.72
N LEU A 71 3.53 -10.76 1.97
CA LEU A 71 3.68 -11.08 0.55
C LEU A 71 4.02 -9.84 -0.29
N LEU A 72 3.36 -8.70 -0.03
CA LEU A 72 3.66 -7.43 -0.70
C LEU A 72 5.08 -6.94 -0.37
N ALA A 73 5.45 -6.95 0.91
CA ALA A 73 6.79 -6.56 1.35
C ALA A 73 7.89 -7.45 0.73
N ARG A 74 7.66 -8.76 0.66
CA ARG A 74 8.57 -9.72 0.03
C ARG A 74 8.69 -9.51 -1.47
N ALA A 75 7.57 -9.29 -2.17
CA ALA A 75 7.58 -8.99 -3.61
C ALA A 75 8.36 -7.70 -3.90
N LEU A 76 8.23 -6.68 -3.05
CA LEU A 76 9.01 -5.45 -3.16
C LEU A 76 10.52 -5.69 -2.95
N CYS A 77 10.92 -6.53 -2.00
CA CYS A 77 12.34 -6.92 -1.86
C CYS A 77 12.88 -7.60 -3.13
N ILE A 78 12.15 -8.57 -3.67
CA ILE A 78 12.55 -9.28 -4.90
C ILE A 78 12.66 -8.30 -6.07
N TYR A 79 11.69 -7.40 -6.22
CA TYR A 79 11.73 -6.34 -7.23
C TYR A 79 12.98 -5.46 -7.06
N ARG A 80 13.27 -5.02 -5.83
CA ARG A 80 14.45 -4.19 -5.53
C ARG A 80 15.77 -4.91 -5.79
N GLU A 81 15.89 -6.19 -5.49
CA GLU A 81 17.10 -6.98 -5.80
C GLU A 81 17.37 -7.05 -7.30
N ARG A 82 16.31 -7.10 -8.11
CA ARG A 82 16.39 -7.15 -9.57
C ARG A 82 16.72 -5.79 -10.19
N VAL A 83 16.05 -4.73 -9.71
CA VAL A 83 16.20 -3.37 -10.25
C VAL A 83 17.44 -2.67 -9.72
N TYR A 84 17.78 -2.91 -8.45
CA TYR A 84 18.89 -2.29 -7.74
C TYR A 84 19.87 -3.33 -7.19
N PRO A 85 20.54 -4.13 -8.03
CA PRO A 85 21.53 -5.10 -7.55
C PRO A 85 22.65 -4.34 -6.80
N GLY A 86 22.81 -4.64 -5.50
CA GLY A 86 23.77 -3.93 -4.63
C GLY A 86 23.40 -2.47 -4.32
N GLY A 87 22.15 -2.05 -4.54
CA GLY A 87 21.67 -0.70 -4.25
C GLY A 87 21.95 0.33 -5.35
N VAL A 88 22.34 -0.11 -6.55
CA VAL A 88 22.59 0.76 -7.71
C VAL A 88 21.54 0.48 -8.77
N ALA A 89 20.84 1.53 -9.23
CA ALA A 89 19.83 1.41 -10.28
C ALA A 89 20.47 0.87 -11.56
N SER A 90 20.03 -0.31 -11.98
CA SER A 90 20.42 -0.86 -13.26
C SER A 90 19.60 -0.18 -14.37
N PRO A 91 20.24 0.26 -15.47
CA PRO A 91 19.57 0.95 -16.59
C PRO A 91 18.77 0.00 -17.49
N GLN A 92 18.72 -1.30 -17.18
CA GLN A 92 17.93 -2.26 -17.94
C GLN A 92 16.44 -2.08 -17.62
N ASP A 93 15.64 -2.06 -18.68
CA ASP A 93 14.18 -1.95 -18.58
C ASP A 93 13.62 -3.27 -18.03
N PHE A 94 13.44 -3.36 -16.71
CA PHE A 94 12.93 -4.57 -16.04
C PHE A 94 11.40 -4.65 -16.10
N GLY A 95 10.81 -4.45 -17.28
CA GLY A 95 9.46 -4.92 -17.62
C GLY A 95 9.40 -6.45 -17.65
N GLY A 96 9.71 -7.09 -16.53
CA GLY A 96 9.83 -8.54 -16.39
C GLY A 96 9.14 -9.06 -15.14
N ALA A 97 9.10 -10.39 -15.00
CA ALA A 97 8.29 -11.12 -14.01
C ALA A 97 8.26 -10.53 -12.59
N ALA A 98 9.35 -9.96 -12.08
CA ALA A 98 9.38 -9.35 -10.75
C ALA A 98 8.48 -8.10 -10.62
N ARG A 99 8.29 -7.34 -11.71
CA ARG A 99 7.33 -6.25 -11.77
C ARG A 99 5.90 -6.79 -11.77
N ASP A 100 5.62 -7.80 -12.58
CA ASP A 100 4.29 -8.43 -12.67
C ASP A 100 3.89 -9.09 -11.33
N ASP A 101 4.85 -9.71 -10.66
CA ASP A 101 4.69 -10.29 -9.31
C ASP A 101 4.38 -9.21 -8.28
N LEU A 102 5.07 -8.06 -8.34
CA LEU A 102 4.82 -6.91 -7.47
C LEU A 102 3.43 -6.31 -7.75
N GLU A 103 3.06 -6.11 -9.00
CA GLU A 103 1.74 -5.60 -9.40
C GLU A 103 0.62 -6.56 -8.99
N SER A 104 0.83 -7.87 -9.10
CA SER A 104 -0.09 -8.91 -8.65
C SER A 104 -0.22 -8.95 -7.12
N ALA A 105 0.89 -8.76 -6.38
CA ALA A 105 0.86 -8.65 -4.92
C ALA A 105 0.13 -7.37 -4.47
N MET A 106 0.39 -6.23 -5.12
CA MET A 106 -0.34 -4.99 -4.85
C MET A 106 -1.84 -5.15 -5.10
N SER A 107 -2.24 -5.76 -6.21
CA SER A 107 -3.66 -5.95 -6.56
C SER A 107 -4.40 -6.81 -5.52
N ARG A 108 -3.81 -7.93 -5.10
CA ARG A 108 -4.39 -8.80 -4.04
C ARG A 108 -4.48 -8.08 -2.71
N PHE A 109 -3.45 -7.32 -2.35
CA PHE A 109 -3.43 -6.53 -1.13
C PHE A 109 -4.49 -5.44 -1.14
N GLU A 110 -4.65 -4.70 -2.25
CA GLU A 110 -5.67 -3.66 -2.40
C GLU A 110 -7.09 -4.25 -2.28
N GLU A 111 -7.34 -5.39 -2.93
CA GLU A 111 -8.61 -6.09 -2.80
C GLU A 111 -8.86 -6.49 -1.34
N ARG A 112 -7.85 -7.00 -0.65
CA ARG A 112 -7.95 -7.35 0.77
C ARG A 112 -8.22 -6.11 1.61
N LEU A 113 -7.46 -5.04 1.41
CA LEU A 113 -7.61 -3.80 2.14
C LEU A 113 -9.02 -3.23 1.96
N ALA A 114 -9.58 -3.28 0.75
CA ALA A 114 -10.94 -2.87 0.47
C ALA A 114 -11.99 -3.72 1.20
N ARG A 115 -11.75 -5.03 1.36
CA ARG A 115 -12.61 -5.95 2.12
C ARG A 115 -12.44 -5.83 3.64
N SER A 116 -11.26 -5.45 4.10
CA SER A 116 -10.88 -5.35 5.52
C SER A 116 -11.18 -3.99 6.12
N LYS A 117 -11.35 -2.93 5.31
CA LYS A 117 -11.89 -1.67 5.80
C LYS A 117 -13.21 -1.99 6.51
N PRO A 118 -13.42 -1.56 7.78
CA PRO A 118 -14.78 -1.48 8.28
C PRO A 118 -15.54 -0.68 7.23
N LYS A 119 -16.70 -1.15 6.78
CA LYS A 119 -17.65 -0.29 6.07
C LYS A 119 -17.81 0.92 6.99
N VAL A 120 -17.11 2.00 6.68
CA VAL A 120 -17.55 3.31 7.14
C VAL A 120 -18.86 3.46 6.41
N GLU A 121 -19.92 3.03 7.06
CA GLU A 121 -21.26 3.42 6.71
C GLU A 121 -21.19 4.94 6.58
N LEU A 122 -21.24 5.40 5.34
CA LEU A 122 -21.57 6.76 4.96
C LEU A 122 -23.03 7.06 5.39
N GLU A 123 -23.46 6.59 6.57
CA GLU A 123 -24.78 6.83 7.16
C GLU A 123 -24.82 8.11 8.00
N ASN A 124 -23.73 8.87 8.05
CA ASN A 124 -23.72 10.21 8.64
C ASN A 124 -22.91 11.18 7.78
N ALA A 125 -23.15 11.23 6.47
CA ALA A 125 -23.15 12.55 5.86
C ALA A 125 -24.40 13.24 6.44
N PRO A 126 -24.28 14.29 7.27
CA PRO A 126 -25.45 15.10 7.57
C PRO A 126 -25.98 15.53 6.22
N ASP A 127 -27.23 15.15 5.95
CA ASP A 127 -28.10 15.72 4.94
C ASP A 127 -27.82 17.23 4.98
N THR A 128 -27.00 17.70 4.04
CA THR A 128 -26.63 19.10 4.01
C THR A 128 -27.87 19.73 3.45
N GLY A 129 -28.76 20.06 4.39
CA GLY A 129 -30.02 20.72 4.19
C GLY A 129 -29.80 21.78 3.15
N ASP A 130 -30.65 21.72 2.15
CA ASP A 130 -30.87 22.75 1.15
C ASP A 130 -30.82 24.09 1.87
N TYR A 131 -29.65 24.73 1.82
CA TYR A 131 -29.45 26.06 2.37
C TYR A 131 -30.36 26.94 1.53
N VAL A 132 -31.35 27.51 2.20
CA VAL A 132 -32.24 28.54 1.66
C VAL A 132 -31.42 29.48 0.78
N ASP A 133 -31.66 29.46 -0.53
CA ASP A 133 -31.14 30.43 -1.47
C ASP A 133 -31.82 31.77 -1.15
N GLY A 134 -31.18 32.52 -0.25
CA GLY A 134 -31.52 33.88 0.06
C GLY A 134 -30.69 34.80 -0.82
N GLU A 135 -31.22 35.20 -1.96
CA GLU A 135 -30.95 36.49 -2.61
C GLU A 135 -32.18 36.83 -3.45
N ASP A 136 -32.90 37.90 -3.11
CA ASP A 136 -32.72 39.15 -3.84
C ASP A 136 -33.05 40.37 -2.94
N PRO A 137 -32.05 41.18 -2.56
CA PRO A 137 -32.28 42.59 -2.29
C PRO A 137 -31.75 43.41 -3.48
N ASP A 138 -32.65 44.21 -4.06
CA ASP A 138 -32.38 45.33 -4.96
C ASP A 138 -32.36 45.04 -6.48
N ALA A 139 -33.57 44.90 -7.04
CA ALA A 139 -33.88 45.44 -8.37
C ALA A 139 -34.61 46.78 -8.20
N SER A 140 -33.86 47.80 -7.79
CA SER A 140 -34.30 49.20 -7.89
C SER A 140 -34.43 49.64 -9.35
N ARG A 141 -35.56 50.27 -9.68
CA ARG A 141 -35.73 51.34 -10.69
C ARG A 141 -35.40 51.02 -12.17
N ALA A 142 -36.45 50.88 -12.99
CA ALA A 142 -36.67 51.63 -14.23
C ALA A 142 -38.12 51.46 -14.71
#